data_AF-A0A838YQR0-F1
#
_entry.id   AF-A0A838YQR0-F1
#
_cell.length_a   1.000
_cell.length_b   1.000
_cell.length_c   1.000
_cell.angle_alpha   90.00
_cell.angle_beta   90.00
_cell.angle_gamma   90.00
#
_symmetry.space_group_name_H-M   'P 1'
#
loop_
_entity.id
_entity.type
_entity.pdbx_description
1 polymer ?
#
loop_
_entity_poly.entity_id
_entity_poly.type
_entity_poly.pdbx_seq_one_letter_code
_entity_poly.pdbx_strand_id
1 'polypeptide(L)'
;MQCVEKRIRAQLGCYPLYDNKSNADFVRKLLSDDINNGIKIKLLLVDREFFTAGIISVIKQKHLKFLMPAKKTPRIKDAILQY
;
A
#
# COMPACT_ATOMS: atom_id res chain seq x y z
N MET A 1 -6.15 17.98 -5.45
CA MET A 1 -5.32 18.60 -6.52
C MET A 1 -5.10 17.56 -7.60
N GLN A 2 -5.38 17.87 -8.86
CA GLN A 2 -5.14 16.96 -10.00
C GLN A 2 -4.08 17.60 -10.88
N CYS A 3 -2.89 16.98 -10.99
CA CYS A 3 -1.88 17.41 -11.96
C CYS A 3 -2.12 16.62 -13.24
N VAL A 4 -2.40 17.33 -14.33
CA VAL A 4 -2.64 16.73 -15.65
C VAL A 4 -1.53 17.19 -16.57
N GLU A 5 -0.57 16.32 -16.80
CA GLU A 5 0.36 16.45 -17.91
C GLU A 5 -0.17 15.57 -19.05
N LYS A 6 0.04 15.95 -20.31
CA LYS A 6 -0.70 15.46 -21.52
C LYS A 6 -0.79 13.93 -21.71
N ARG A 7 -0.12 13.11 -20.90
CA ARG A 7 -0.14 11.63 -20.92
C ARG A 7 -0.27 10.96 -19.54
N ILE A 8 -0.28 11.73 -18.45
CA ILE A 8 -0.26 11.21 -17.08
C ILE A 8 -1.29 12.00 -16.26
N ARG A 9 -2.26 11.28 -15.68
CA ARG A 9 -3.22 11.82 -14.73
C ARG A 9 -2.76 11.45 -13.32
N ALA A 10 -2.36 12.44 -12.54
CA ALA A 10 -2.09 12.26 -11.12
C ALA A 10 -3.33 12.63 -10.32
N GLN A 11 -3.88 11.68 -9.57
CA GLN A 11 -4.98 11.91 -8.63
C GLN A 11 -4.41 11.87 -7.22
N LEU A 12 -4.59 12.97 -6.48
CA LEU A 12 -4.27 13.04 -5.06
C LEU A 12 -5.57 12.88 -4.27
N GLY A 13 -5.68 11.75 -3.57
CA GLY A 13 -6.73 11.50 -2.58
C GLY A 13 -6.20 11.75 -1.16
N CYS A 14 -7.04 12.28 -0.28
CA CYS A 14 -6.79 12.32 1.14
C CYS A 14 -7.91 11.55 1.83
N TYR A 15 -7.56 10.62 2.71
CA TYR A 15 -8.51 9.80 3.43
C TYR A 15 -8.22 9.90 4.92
N PRO A 16 -9.22 10.24 5.75
CA PRO A 16 -9.03 10.25 7.19
C PRO A 16 -8.86 8.83 7.71
N LEU A 17 -7.77 8.60 8.43
CA LEU A 17 -7.57 7.40 9.25
C LEU A 17 -8.03 7.72 10.67
N TYR A 18 -8.80 6.82 11.27
CA TYR A 18 -9.31 6.95 12.63
C TYR A 18 -8.67 5.87 13.50
N ASP A 19 -8.27 6.20 14.73
CA ASP A 19 -7.54 5.30 15.63
C ASP A 19 -8.26 3.98 15.95
N ASN A 20 -9.59 3.97 15.82
CA ASN A 20 -10.43 2.81 16.05
C ASN A 20 -10.59 1.88 14.82
N LYS A 21 -9.92 2.18 13.69
CA LYS A 21 -9.99 1.38 12.46
C LYS A 21 -8.65 0.78 12.09
N SER A 22 -8.67 -0.48 11.70
CA SER A 22 -7.49 -1.19 11.20
C SER A 22 -7.03 -0.57 9.87
N ASN A 23 -5.77 -0.12 9.83
CA ASN A 23 -5.14 0.36 8.60
C ASN A 23 -5.17 -0.71 7.49
N ALA A 24 -5.15 -2.00 7.84
CA ALA A 24 -5.23 -3.08 6.86
C ALA A 24 -6.62 -3.15 6.19
N ASP A 25 -7.70 -2.94 6.95
CA ASP A 25 -9.06 -2.94 6.40
C ASP A 25 -9.29 -1.71 5.53
N PHE A 26 -8.74 -0.56 5.93
CA PHE A 26 -8.75 0.65 5.12
C PHE A 26 -8.03 0.43 3.77
N VAL A 27 -6.79 -0.08 3.78
CA VAL A 27 -6.02 -0.37 2.57
C VAL A 27 -6.75 -1.40 1.69
N ARG A 28 -7.35 -2.42 2.30
CA ARG A 28 -8.14 -3.43 1.56
C ARG A 28 -9.31 -2.78 0.82
N LYS A 29 -10.06 -1.90 1.50
CA LYS A 29 -11.20 -1.21 0.91
C LYS A 29 -10.74 -0.31 -0.24
N LEU A 30 -9.76 0.55 0.01
CA LEU A 30 -9.23 1.49 -0.98
C LEU A 30 -8.79 0.77 -2.26
N LEU A 31 -7.95 -0.27 -2.13
CA LEU A 31 -7.47 -1.02 -3.29
C LEU A 31 -8.61 -1.75 -4.01
N SER A 32 -9.62 -2.22 -3.28
CA SER A 32 -10.78 -2.89 -3.90
C SER A 32 -11.63 -1.90 -4.68
N ASP A 33 -11.88 -0.71 -4.12
CA ASP A 33 -12.64 0.34 -4.77
C ASP A 33 -11.93 0.82 -6.05
N ASP A 34 -10.62 1.03 -6.00
CA ASP A 34 -9.82 1.40 -7.18
C ASP A 34 -9.91 0.32 -8.28
N ILE A 35 -9.72 -0.95 -7.92
CA ILE A 35 -9.80 -2.06 -8.87
C ILE A 35 -11.22 -2.17 -9.46
N ASN A 36 -12.25 -2.05 -8.64
CA ASN A 36 -13.66 -2.13 -9.06
C ASN A 36 -14.04 -0.97 -9.99
N ASN A 37 -13.41 0.20 -9.84
CA ASN A 37 -13.55 1.34 -10.74
C ASN A 37 -12.70 1.23 -12.01
N GLY A 38 -12.08 0.07 -12.27
CA GLY A 38 -11.28 -0.17 -13.47
C GLY A 38 -9.88 0.44 -13.43
N ILE A 39 -9.39 0.86 -12.26
CA ILE A 39 -8.04 1.42 -12.13
C ILE A 39 -7.03 0.28 -12.15
N LYS A 40 -6.20 0.25 -13.20
CA LYS A 40 -5.11 -0.71 -13.33
C LYS A 40 -3.87 -0.24 -12.55
N ILE A 41 -3.70 -0.75 -11.34
CA ILE A 41 -2.54 -0.46 -10.48
C ILE A 41 -1.31 -1.24 -10.99
N LYS A 42 -0.29 -0.54 -11.48
CA LYS A 42 0.97 -1.15 -11.95
C LYS A 42 1.98 -1.40 -10.82
N LEU A 43 2.04 -0.47 -9.87
CA LEU A 43 2.97 -0.49 -8.75
C LEU A 43 2.36 0.28 -7.58
N LEU A 44 2.40 -0.30 -6.38
CA LEU A 44 2.00 0.35 -5.14
C LEU A 44 3.24 0.78 -4.35
N LEU A 45 3.41 2.08 -4.14
CA LEU A 45 4.44 2.62 -3.26
C LEU A 45 3.84 2.83 -1.87
N VAL A 46 4.43 2.20 -0.87
CA VAL A 46 3.87 2.20 0.49
C VAL A 46 4.91 2.76 1.46
N ASP A 47 4.49 3.70 2.30
CA ASP A 47 5.36 4.27 3.32
C ASP A 47 5.76 3.23 4.38
N ARG A 48 6.92 3.42 5.01
CA ARG A 48 7.41 2.59 6.11
C ARG A 48 6.38 2.46 7.23
N GLU A 49 5.60 3.50 7.54
CA GLU A 49 4.64 3.45 8.64
C GLU A 49 3.61 2.33 8.49
N PHE A 50 3.25 2.01 7.24
CA PHE A 50 2.32 0.95 6.85
C PHE A 50 2.97 -0.45 6.81
N PHE A 51 4.23 -0.59 7.19
CA PHE A 51 4.92 -1.87 7.27
C PHE A 51 4.36 -2.74 8.41
N THR A 52 3.33 -3.52 8.08
CA THR A 52 2.67 -4.48 8.97
C THR A 52 2.31 -5.75 8.20
N ALA A 53 2.26 -6.89 8.89
CA ALA A 53 1.90 -8.17 8.28
C ALA A 53 0.49 -8.14 7.64
N GLY A 54 -0.46 -7.45 8.27
CA GLY A 54 -1.82 -7.31 7.76
C GLY A 54 -1.87 -6.59 6.42
N ILE A 55 -1.19 -5.46 6.29
CA ILE A 55 -1.14 -4.68 5.04
C ILE A 55 -0.42 -5.48 3.95
N ILE A 56 0.72 -6.09 4.26
CA ILE A 56 1.46 -6.93 3.30
C ILE A 56 0.59 -8.08 2.80
N SER A 57 -0.16 -8.74 3.70
CA SER A 57 -1.09 -9.81 3.34
C SER A 57 -2.19 -9.32 2.39
N VAL A 58 -2.82 -8.17 2.70
CA VAL A 58 -3.84 -7.54 1.85
C VAL A 58 -3.31 -7.26 0.44
N ILE A 59 -2.12 -6.67 0.33
CA ILE A 59 -1.52 -6.34 -0.97
C ILE A 59 -1.22 -7.62 -1.77
N LYS A 60 -0.67 -8.65 -1.11
CA LYS A 60 -0.37 -9.95 -1.75
C LYS A 60 -1.63 -10.67 -2.24
N GLN A 61 -2.71 -10.65 -1.45
CA GLN A 61 -4.01 -11.23 -1.84
C GLN A 61 -4.61 -10.57 -3.08
N LYS A 62 -4.26 -9.31 -3.35
CA LYS A 62 -4.69 -8.56 -4.55
C LYS A 62 -3.72 -8.72 -5.72
N HIS A 63 -2.69 -9.54 -5.59
CA HIS A 63 -1.65 -9.79 -6.60
C HIS A 63 -0.96 -8.51 -7.13
N LEU A 64 -0.84 -7.49 -6.27
CA LEU A 64 -0.23 -6.22 -6.65
C LEU A 64 1.28 -6.25 -6.44
N LYS A 65 2.02 -5.66 -7.39
CA LYS A 65 3.43 -5.34 -7.19
C LYS A 65 3.55 -4.15 -6.25
N PHE A 66 4.42 -4.24 -5.25
CA PHE A 66 4.62 -3.16 -4.28
C PHE A 66 6.07 -2.97 -3.91
N LEU A 67 6.40 -1.73 -3.53
CA LEU A 67 7.67 -1.36 -2.90
C LEU A 67 7.34 -0.71 -1.56
N MET A 68 7.91 -1.26 -0.49
CA MET A 68 7.65 -0.80 0.88
C MET A 68 8.97 -0.85 1.67
N PRO A 69 9.41 0.26 2.27
CA PRO A 69 10.57 0.23 3.15
C PRO A 69 10.31 -0.64 4.37
N ALA A 70 11.19 -1.58 4.64
CA ALA A 70 11.09 -2.45 5.81
C ALA A 70 11.30 -1.67 7.12
N LYS A 71 10.57 -2.05 8.18
CA LYS A 71 10.92 -1.66 9.56
C LYS A 71 11.95 -2.64 10.11
N LYS A 72 12.94 -2.14 10.85
CA LYS A 72 13.89 -3.00 11.57
C LYS A 72 13.16 -3.74 12.70
N THR A 73 12.74 -4.96 12.44
CA THR A 73 12.22 -5.89 13.46
C THR A 73 13.25 -7.00 13.68
N PRO A 74 13.27 -7.67 14.85
CA PRO A 74 14.18 -8.78 15.11
C PRO A 74 14.13 -9.84 14.00
N ARG A 75 12.92 -10.22 13.59
CA ARG A 75 12.67 -11.19 12.51
C ARG A 75 13.24 -10.77 11.16
N ILE A 76 13.28 -9.47 10.88
CA ILE A 76 13.88 -8.94 9.64
C ILE A 76 15.40 -8.90 9.75
N LYS A 77 15.96 -8.66 10.94
CA LYS A 77 17.41 -8.80 11.15
C LYS A 77 17.86 -10.23 10.89
N ASP A 78 17.11 -11.21 11.39
CA ASP A 78 17.40 -12.63 11.17
C ASP A 78 17.34 -12.99 9.67
N ALA A 79 16.34 -12.46 8.95
CA ALA A 79 16.21 -12.66 7.51
C ALA A 79 17.35 -12.01 6.69
N ILE A 80 17.92 -10.90 7.17
CA ILE A 80 19.09 -10.26 6.52
C ILE A 80 20.36 -11.08 6.77
N LEU A 81 20.53 -11.66 7.96
CA LEU A 81 21.71 -12.48 8.30
C LEU A 81 21.76 -13.83 7.57
N GLN A 82 20.62 -14.28 7.03
CA GLN A 82 20.51 -15.52 6.26
C GLN A 82 20.79 -15.34 4.74
N TYR A 83 21.13 -14.13 4.30
CA TYR A 83 21.46 -13.77 2.91
C TYR A 83 22.88 -13.20 2.83
#